data_AF-A0A8J5Y1F0-F1
#
_entry.id   AF-A0A8J5Y1F0-F1
#
_cell.length_a   1.000
_cell.length_b   1.000
_cell.length_c   1.000
_cell.angle_alpha   90.00
_cell.angle_beta   90.00
_cell.angle_gamma   90.00
#
_symmetry.space_group_name_H-M   'P 1'
#
loop_
_entity.id
_entity.type
_entity.pdbx_description
1 polymer ?
#
loop_
_entity_poly.entity_id
_entity_poly.type
_entity_poly.pdbx_seq_one_letter_code
_entity_poly.pdbx_strand_id
1 'polypeptide(L)'
;MKLRYSEVLNVYKEMEDLMSEQRKSYRFQFAIEAMKQQCQAYKVEFKWLHENYMLTLDEYLSVALVTSCYQLLTIFEQERGHVPSAVECYMKQCGASKQEAYDELYKQIENAWKDINEGFLKPRQVPMSALNHILNLTRVLYLFYKDHDGYTNVDDSIKASITTLLIDPISV
;
A
#
# COMPACT_ATOMS: atom_id res chain seq x y z
N MET A 1 -9.56 15.43 16.30
CA MET A 1 -9.01 15.95 15.03
C MET A 1 -7.75 16.78 15.24
N LYS A 2 -7.75 17.87 16.03
CA LYS A 2 -6.57 18.72 16.25
C LYS A 2 -5.33 17.97 16.75
N LEU A 3 -5.52 17.05 17.70
CA LEU A 3 -4.44 16.27 18.32
C LEU A 3 -3.77 15.31 17.32
N ARG A 4 -4.54 14.55 16.52
CA ARG A 4 -3.98 13.70 15.46
C ARG A 4 -3.25 14.49 14.37
N TYR A 5 -3.79 15.66 14.01
CA TYR A 5 -3.16 16.54 13.02
C TYR A 5 -1.82 17.12 13.51
N SER A 6 -1.72 17.50 14.79
CA SER A 6 -0.46 17.98 15.36
C SER A 6 0.60 16.88 15.42
N GLU A 7 0.23 15.65 15.79
CA GLU A 7 1.16 14.52 15.81
C GLU A 7 1.73 14.22 14.42
N VAL A 8 0.86 14.15 13.39
CA VAL A 8 1.31 13.94 12.01
C VAL A 8 2.29 15.04 11.60
N LEU A 9 1.98 16.31 11.86
CA LEU A 9 2.89 17.42 11.55
C LEU A 9 4.22 17.33 12.30
N ASN A 10 4.23 16.86 13.55
CA ASN A 10 5.45 16.67 14.32
C ASN A 10 6.32 15.58 13.68
N VAL A 11 5.74 14.44 13.29
CA VAL A 11 6.44 13.37 12.57
C VAL A 11 7.07 13.90 11.27
N TYR A 12 6.34 14.71 10.48
CA TYR A 12 6.90 15.31 9.28
C TYR A 12 8.05 16.28 9.59
N LYS A 13 7.96 17.10 10.65
CA LYS A 13 9.07 17.99 11.04
C LYS A 13 10.33 17.20 11.44
N GLU A 14 10.18 16.17 12.25
CA GLU A 14 11.28 15.30 12.64
C GLU A 14 11.93 14.64 11.41
N MET A 15 11.12 14.21 10.45
CA MET A 15 11.61 13.67 9.18
C MET A 15 12.35 14.71 8.33
N GLU A 16 11.87 15.95 8.29
CA GLU A 16 12.53 17.06 7.58
C GLU A 16 13.92 17.33 8.15
N ASP A 17 14.04 17.36 9.47
CA ASP A 17 15.32 17.57 10.17
C ASP A 17 16.31 16.43 9.86
N LEU A 18 15.88 15.18 10.05
CA LEU A 18 16.69 13.99 9.76
C LEU A 18 17.13 13.91 8.28
N MET A 19 16.26 14.29 7.34
CA MET A 19 16.59 14.29 5.91
C MET A 19 17.48 15.45 5.51
N SER A 20 17.40 16.59 6.21
CA SER A 20 18.27 17.73 6.01
C SER A 20 19.70 17.41 6.42
N GLU A 21 19.91 16.70 7.53
CA GLU A 21 21.20 16.16 7.95
C GLU A 21 21.83 15.26 6.88
N GLN A 22 21.01 14.48 6.18
CA GLN A 22 21.45 13.57 5.11
C GLN A 22 21.56 14.22 3.72
N ARG A 23 21.35 15.54 3.58
CA ARG A 23 21.26 16.27 2.30
C ARG A 23 20.22 15.70 1.33
N LYS A 24 19.12 15.17 1.87
CA LYS A 24 18.00 14.57 1.12
C LYS A 24 16.68 15.33 1.33
N SER A 25 16.74 16.58 1.78
CA SER A 25 15.57 17.42 2.08
C SER A 25 14.56 17.50 0.93
N TYR A 26 15.01 17.39 -0.33
CA TYR A 26 14.11 17.34 -1.49
C TYR A 26 13.07 16.20 -1.43
N ARG A 27 13.36 15.08 -0.75
CA ARG A 27 12.44 13.95 -0.56
C ARG A 27 11.27 14.29 0.34
N PHE A 28 11.44 15.26 1.24
CA PHE A 28 10.38 15.74 2.13
C PHE A 28 9.21 16.33 1.34
N GLN A 29 9.51 17.12 0.31
CA GLN A 29 8.48 17.70 -0.55
C GLN A 29 7.66 16.61 -1.26
N PHE A 30 8.31 15.54 -1.73
CA PHE A 30 7.61 14.40 -2.33
C PHE A 30 6.70 13.70 -1.32
N ALA A 31 7.14 13.52 -0.08
CA ALA A 31 6.34 12.94 0.99
C ALA A 31 5.09 13.79 1.31
N ILE A 32 5.24 15.12 1.36
CA ILE A 32 4.12 16.06 1.57
C ILE A 32 3.10 15.94 0.43
N GLU A 33 3.55 15.96 -0.82
CA GLU A 33 2.64 15.87 -1.97
C GLU A 33 1.92 14.51 -2.02
N ALA A 34 2.62 13.42 -1.74
CA ALA A 34 2.00 12.10 -1.63
C ALA A 34 0.93 12.06 -0.53
N MET A 35 1.19 12.66 0.63
CA MET A 35 0.22 12.73 1.74
C MET A 35 -1.01 13.59 1.40
N LYS A 36 -0.84 14.66 0.62
CA LYS A 36 -1.97 15.46 0.12
C LYS A 36 -2.83 14.64 -0.85
N GLN A 37 -2.20 13.93 -1.78
CA GLN A 37 -2.91 13.04 -2.72
C GLN A 37 -3.67 11.95 -1.96
N GLN A 38 -3.04 11.35 -0.96
CA GLN A 38 -3.67 10.38 -0.07
C GLN A 38 -4.92 10.96 0.64
N CYS A 39 -4.79 12.13 1.26
CA CYS A 39 -5.92 12.83 1.90
C CYS A 39 -7.07 13.13 0.92
N GLN A 40 -6.74 13.55 -0.30
CA GLN A 40 -7.74 13.81 -1.34
C GLN A 40 -8.45 12.52 -1.77
N ALA A 41 -7.71 11.44 -1.94
CA ALA A 41 -8.25 10.14 -2.30
C ALA A 41 -9.12 9.54 -1.18
N TYR A 42 -8.72 9.69 0.10
CA TYR A 42 -9.58 9.40 1.27
C TYR A 42 -10.91 10.17 1.24
N LYS A 43 -10.87 11.46 0.88
CA LYS A 43 -12.09 12.27 0.78
C LYS A 43 -13.01 11.79 -0.34
N VAL A 44 -12.46 11.36 -1.47
CA VAL A 44 -13.22 10.78 -2.59
C VAL A 44 -13.90 9.49 -2.16
N GLU A 45 -13.18 8.57 -1.52
CA GLU A 45 -13.76 7.33 -1.00
C GLU A 45 -14.85 7.58 0.05
N PHE A 46 -14.63 8.53 0.95
CA PHE A 46 -15.64 8.90 1.93
C PHE A 46 -16.92 9.43 1.26
N LYS A 47 -16.78 10.20 0.18
CA LYS A 47 -17.92 10.67 -0.60
C LYS A 47 -18.68 9.50 -1.22
N TRP A 48 -17.98 8.56 -1.85
CA TRP A 48 -18.61 7.37 -2.45
C TRP A 48 -19.35 6.53 -1.42
N LEU A 49 -18.73 6.31 -0.25
CA LEU A 49 -19.35 5.61 0.88
C LEU A 49 -20.62 6.33 1.34
N HIS A 50 -20.54 7.64 1.56
CA HIS A 50 -21.68 8.42 2.07
C HIS A 50 -22.85 8.48 1.08
N GLU A 51 -22.54 8.56 -0.22
CA GLU A 51 -23.54 8.65 -1.28
C GLU A 51 -24.05 7.26 -1.73
N ASN A 52 -23.55 6.17 -1.16
CA ASN A 52 -23.74 4.80 -1.66
C ASN A 52 -23.50 4.70 -3.18
N TYR A 53 -22.49 5.44 -3.65
CA TYR A 53 -22.16 5.51 -5.07
C TYR A 53 -21.57 4.18 -5.53
N MET A 54 -22.08 3.69 -6.66
CA MET A 54 -21.69 2.41 -7.20
C MET A 54 -20.62 2.62 -8.27
N LEU A 55 -19.42 2.16 -7.94
CA LEU A 55 -18.20 2.38 -8.72
C LEU A 55 -18.08 1.38 -9.86
N THR A 56 -17.45 1.79 -10.96
CA THR A 56 -16.80 0.85 -11.88
C THR A 56 -15.46 0.38 -11.29
N LEU A 57 -14.95 -0.76 -11.77
CA LEU A 57 -13.64 -1.27 -11.33
C LEU A 57 -12.52 -0.28 -11.66
N ASP A 58 -12.53 0.32 -12.84
CA ASP A 58 -11.48 1.27 -13.26
C ASP A 58 -11.48 2.52 -12.38
N GLU A 59 -12.66 3.06 -12.06
CA GLU A 59 -12.79 4.20 -11.13
C GLU A 59 -12.30 3.82 -9.73
N TYR A 60 -12.70 2.65 -9.23
CA TYR A 60 -12.25 2.14 -7.94
C TYR A 60 -10.72 2.01 -7.92
N LEU A 61 -10.12 1.35 -8.91
CA LEU A 61 -8.68 1.12 -8.98
C LEU A 61 -7.88 2.43 -9.05
N SER A 62 -8.38 3.44 -9.78
CA SER A 62 -7.70 4.73 -9.89
C SER A 62 -7.48 5.43 -8.53
N VAL A 63 -8.39 5.21 -7.57
CA VAL A 63 -8.32 5.77 -6.22
C VAL A 63 -7.70 4.76 -5.25
N ALA A 64 -8.07 3.49 -5.35
CA ALA A 64 -7.58 2.40 -4.51
C ALA A 64 -6.06 2.21 -4.63
N LEU A 65 -5.47 2.46 -5.79
CA LEU A 65 -4.01 2.38 -5.97
C LEU A 65 -3.27 3.42 -5.12
N VAL A 66 -3.77 4.66 -5.07
CA VAL A 66 -3.23 5.69 -4.18
C VAL A 66 -3.48 5.26 -2.74
N THR A 67 -4.70 4.83 -2.45
CA THR A 67 -5.16 4.68 -1.08
C THR A 67 -4.81 3.36 -0.40
N SER A 68 -4.31 2.38 -1.16
CA SER A 68 -3.56 1.22 -0.69
C SER A 68 -2.32 1.58 0.11
N CYS A 69 -2.03 2.87 0.21
CA CYS A 69 -0.86 3.47 0.79
C CYS A 69 0.41 3.07 0.06
N TYR A 70 0.49 2.15 -0.91
CA TYR A 70 1.75 1.67 -1.50
C TYR A 70 2.74 2.80 -1.87
N GLN A 71 2.24 3.86 -2.51
CA GLN A 71 3.02 5.06 -2.84
C GLN A 71 3.49 5.81 -1.60
N LEU A 72 2.60 6.01 -0.63
CA LEU A 72 2.93 6.60 0.66
C LEU A 72 3.77 5.66 1.52
N LEU A 73 3.65 4.34 1.46
CA LEU A 73 4.28 3.29 2.30
C LEU A 73 5.75 3.09 1.97
N THR A 74 6.09 3.30 0.69
CA THR A 74 7.48 3.58 0.32
C THR A 74 8.03 4.85 1.02
N ILE A 75 7.18 5.58 1.78
CA ILE A 75 7.36 6.86 2.47
C ILE A 75 6.52 6.97 3.82
N PHE A 76 5.99 5.90 4.48
CA PHE A 76 5.12 5.84 5.73
C PHE A 76 3.55 5.69 5.66
N GLU A 77 2.85 5.33 6.78
CA GLU A 77 1.56 4.54 6.87
C GLU A 77 0.34 5.13 7.64
N GLN A 78 -0.92 4.72 7.31
CA GLN A 78 -2.14 4.78 8.21
C GLN A 78 -3.48 4.11 7.71
N GLU A 79 -4.39 3.82 8.67
CA GLU A 79 -5.58 2.93 8.67
C GLU A 79 -6.95 3.47 8.13
N ARG A 80 -7.94 2.57 7.92
CA ARG A 80 -9.25 2.88 7.27
C ARG A 80 -10.47 2.00 7.59
N GLY A 81 -11.67 2.50 7.21
CA GLY A 81 -12.94 1.76 7.06
C GLY A 81 -13.45 1.75 5.59
N HIS A 82 -14.29 0.78 5.22
CA HIS A 82 -14.39 0.28 3.84
C HIS A 82 -15.46 0.89 2.91
N VAL A 83 -15.02 1.20 1.69
CA VAL A 83 -15.80 1.36 0.43
C VAL A 83 -16.03 0.01 -0.26
N PRO A 84 -16.90 -0.09 -1.30
CA PRO A 84 -17.05 -1.33 -2.08
C PRO A 84 -15.71 -1.85 -2.60
N SER A 85 -15.45 -3.14 -2.45
CA SER A 85 -14.20 -3.80 -2.83
C SER A 85 -14.04 -3.94 -4.35
N ALA A 86 -12.81 -4.17 -4.81
CA ALA A 86 -12.51 -4.48 -6.22
C ALA A 86 -13.37 -5.66 -6.75
N VAL A 87 -13.57 -6.69 -5.93
CA VAL A 87 -14.39 -7.86 -6.25
C VAL A 87 -15.84 -7.45 -6.47
N GLU A 88 -16.42 -6.67 -5.56
CA GLU A 88 -17.80 -6.18 -5.67
C GLU A 88 -17.97 -5.26 -6.90
N CYS A 89 -16.99 -4.40 -7.18
CA CYS A 89 -17.00 -3.54 -8.37
C CYS A 89 -16.98 -4.38 -9.66
N TYR A 90 -16.10 -5.39 -9.73
CA TYR A 90 -16.00 -6.28 -10.90
C TYR A 90 -17.27 -7.11 -11.11
N MET A 91 -17.78 -7.77 -10.06
CA MET A 91 -19.01 -8.57 -10.14
C MET A 91 -20.18 -7.73 -10.65
N LYS A 92 -20.31 -6.51 -10.15
CA LYS A 92 -21.40 -5.62 -10.57
C LYS A 92 -21.23 -5.12 -12.01
N GLN A 93 -20.02 -4.77 -12.41
CA GLN A 93 -19.74 -4.22 -13.75
C GLN A 93 -19.90 -5.28 -14.84
N CYS A 94 -19.42 -6.50 -14.59
CA CYS A 94 -19.38 -7.58 -15.59
C CYS A 94 -20.54 -8.57 -15.45
N GLY A 95 -21.37 -8.47 -14.41
CA GLY A 95 -22.37 -9.48 -14.07
C GLY A 95 -21.74 -10.83 -13.66
N ALA A 96 -20.46 -10.82 -13.30
CA ALA A 96 -19.67 -12.01 -13.02
C ALA A 96 -19.94 -12.55 -11.61
N SER A 97 -19.68 -13.84 -11.42
CA SER A 97 -19.64 -14.48 -10.12
C SER A 97 -18.45 -14.00 -9.30
N LYS A 98 -18.50 -14.23 -7.99
CA LYS A 98 -17.39 -13.90 -7.08
C LYS A 98 -16.11 -14.65 -7.45
N GLN A 99 -16.23 -15.90 -7.91
CA GLN A 99 -15.08 -16.71 -8.32
C GLN A 99 -14.42 -16.14 -9.57
N GLU A 100 -15.21 -15.80 -10.59
CA GLU A 100 -14.68 -15.18 -11.82
C GLU A 100 -13.99 -13.84 -11.51
N ALA A 101 -14.52 -13.05 -10.57
CA ALA A 101 -13.88 -11.83 -10.10
C ALA A 101 -12.53 -12.11 -9.42
N TYR A 102 -12.44 -13.15 -8.58
CA TYR A 102 -11.16 -13.55 -7.99
C TYR A 102 -10.17 -14.00 -9.06
N ASP A 103 -10.59 -14.85 -9.99
CA ASP A 103 -9.72 -15.39 -11.04
C ASP A 103 -9.10 -14.27 -11.89
N GLU A 104 -9.89 -13.26 -12.27
CA GLU A 104 -9.39 -12.12 -13.04
C GLU A 104 -8.46 -11.23 -12.21
N LEU A 105 -8.78 -10.96 -10.95
CA LEU A 105 -7.90 -10.18 -10.06
C LEU A 105 -6.58 -10.91 -9.78
N TYR A 106 -6.60 -12.23 -9.58
CA TYR A 106 -5.40 -13.04 -9.43
C TYR A 106 -4.54 -13.01 -10.68
N LYS A 107 -5.14 -13.09 -11.87
CA LYS A 107 -4.43 -12.94 -13.15
C LYS A 107 -3.75 -11.58 -13.28
N GLN A 108 -4.40 -10.49 -12.84
CA GLN A 108 -3.78 -9.16 -12.80
C GLN A 108 -2.58 -9.13 -11.85
N ILE A 109 -2.68 -9.74 -10.67
CA ILE A 109 -1.57 -9.87 -9.71
C ILE A 109 -0.41 -10.66 -10.33
N GLU A 110 -0.68 -11.80 -10.98
CA GLU A 110 0.35 -12.59 -11.66
C GLU A 110 1.06 -11.82 -12.77
N ASN A 111 0.31 -11.03 -13.55
CA ASN A 111 0.89 -10.19 -14.58
C ASN A 111 1.76 -9.08 -13.98
N ALA A 112 1.31 -8.42 -12.90
CA ALA A 112 2.11 -7.42 -12.20
C ALA A 112 3.43 -8.01 -11.65
N TRP A 113 3.41 -9.26 -11.15
CA TRP A 113 4.63 -9.96 -10.74
C TRP A 113 5.59 -10.21 -11.91
N LYS A 114 5.08 -10.56 -13.09
CA LYS A 114 5.90 -10.72 -14.30
C LYS A 114 6.54 -9.40 -14.71
N ASP A 115 5.80 -8.29 -14.64
CA ASP A 115 6.31 -6.96 -14.95
C ASP A 115 7.44 -6.53 -13.97
N ILE A 116 7.27 -6.81 -12.68
CA ILE A 116 8.35 -6.60 -11.68
C ILE A 116 9.59 -7.38 -12.10
N ASN A 117 9.44 -8.68 -12.36
CA ASN A 117 10.55 -9.55 -12.75
C ASN A 117 11.24 -9.08 -14.03
N GLU A 118 10.48 -8.64 -15.03
CA GLU A 118 11.01 -8.10 -16.28
C GLU A 118 11.79 -6.80 -16.05
N GLY A 119 11.34 -5.95 -15.13
CA GLY A 119 12.04 -4.73 -14.71
C GLY A 119 13.45 -4.97 -14.18
N PHE A 120 13.72 -6.15 -13.60
CA PHE A 120 15.07 -6.54 -13.17
C PHE A 120 15.99 -6.97 -14.31
N LEU A 121 15.44 -7.37 -15.47
CA LEU A 121 16.17 -7.92 -16.61
C LEU A 121 16.55 -6.87 -17.67
N LYS A 122 15.76 -5.80 -17.82
CA LYS A 122 15.96 -4.75 -18.84
C LYS A 122 17.11 -3.78 -18.51
N PRO A 123 17.73 -3.11 -19.51
CA PRO A 123 18.63 -1.98 -19.26
C PRO A 123 17.96 -0.93 -18.37
N ARG A 124 18.59 -0.62 -17.24
CA ARG A 124 17.93 0.08 -16.13
C ARG A 124 18.06 1.59 -16.24
N GLN A 125 16.94 2.30 -16.19
CA GLN A 125 16.90 3.76 -15.96
C GLN A 125 17.01 4.12 -14.47
N VAL A 126 16.74 3.16 -13.58
CA VAL A 126 16.68 3.36 -12.13
C VAL A 126 17.66 2.45 -11.39
N PRO A 127 18.19 2.87 -10.22
CA PRO A 127 19.10 2.03 -9.43
C PRO A 127 18.45 0.72 -8.97
N MET A 128 19.25 -0.35 -8.90
CA MET A 128 18.79 -1.66 -8.39
C MET A 128 18.27 -1.58 -6.95
N SER A 129 18.84 -0.69 -6.14
CA SER A 129 18.36 -0.43 -4.80
C SER A 129 16.91 0.04 -4.78
N ALA A 130 16.48 0.87 -5.72
CA ALA A 130 15.08 1.32 -5.81
C ALA A 130 14.13 0.16 -6.16
N LEU A 131 14.52 -0.70 -7.11
CA LEU A 131 13.75 -1.90 -7.47
C LEU A 131 13.64 -2.89 -6.30
N ASN A 132 14.73 -3.06 -5.53
CA ASN A 132 14.72 -3.90 -4.34
C ASN A 132 13.75 -3.39 -3.27
N HIS A 133 13.58 -2.07 -3.11
CA HIS A 133 12.58 -1.54 -2.18
C HIS A 133 11.16 -1.92 -2.62
N ILE A 134 10.85 -1.77 -3.91
CA ILE A 134 9.54 -2.16 -4.47
C ILE A 134 9.31 -3.65 -4.25
N LEU A 135 10.28 -4.50 -4.64
CA LEU A 135 10.18 -5.96 -4.49
C LEU A 135 10.01 -6.39 -3.04
N ASN A 136 10.78 -5.82 -2.11
CA ASN A 136 10.70 -6.17 -0.70
C ASN A 136 9.37 -5.73 -0.10
N LEU A 137 8.83 -4.56 -0.48
CA LEU A 137 7.51 -4.14 -0.05
C LEU A 137 6.41 -5.09 -0.57
N THR A 138 6.48 -5.51 -1.84
CA THR A 138 5.54 -6.50 -2.39
C THR A 138 5.59 -7.83 -1.61
N ARG A 139 6.78 -8.27 -1.21
CA ARG A 139 6.95 -9.49 -0.40
C ARG A 139 6.36 -9.35 1.00
N VAL A 140 6.51 -8.19 1.63
CA VAL A 140 5.92 -7.89 2.94
C VAL A 140 4.39 -7.92 2.85
N LEU A 141 3.80 -7.29 1.83
CA LEU A 141 2.35 -7.37 1.62
C LEU A 141 1.89 -8.80 1.37
N TYR A 142 2.62 -9.57 0.56
CA TYR A 142 2.31 -10.98 0.36
C TYR A 142 2.33 -11.75 1.68
N LEU A 143 3.34 -11.54 2.54
CA LEU A 143 3.42 -12.18 3.85
C LEU A 143 2.21 -11.87 4.73
N PHE A 144 1.83 -10.59 4.82
CA PHE A 144 0.73 -10.15 5.70
C PHE A 144 -0.66 -10.49 5.18
N TYR A 145 -0.85 -10.56 3.86
CA TYR A 145 -2.18 -10.64 3.23
C TYR A 145 -2.43 -11.93 2.45
N LYS A 146 -1.52 -12.90 2.48
CA LYS A 146 -1.63 -14.16 1.71
C LYS A 146 -2.96 -14.88 1.94
N ASP A 147 -3.33 -15.05 3.20
CA ASP A 147 -4.47 -15.89 3.60
C ASP A 147 -5.62 -15.04 4.18
N HIS A 148 -5.30 -13.97 4.89
CA HIS A 148 -6.24 -13.03 5.51
C HIS A 148 -5.53 -11.71 5.83
N ASP A 149 -6.25 -10.73 6.39
CA ASP A 149 -5.63 -9.50 6.90
C ASP A 149 -4.85 -9.74 8.20
N GLY A 150 -3.60 -10.23 8.04
CA GLY A 150 -2.67 -10.50 9.13
C GLY A 150 -1.96 -9.25 9.65
N TYR A 151 -2.11 -8.10 9.00
CA TYR A 151 -1.60 -6.82 9.50
C TYR A 151 -2.49 -6.28 10.63
N THR A 152 -3.80 -6.20 10.38
CA THR A 152 -4.77 -5.76 11.40
C THR A 152 -5.06 -6.87 12.41
N ASN A 153 -5.20 -8.11 11.92
CA ASN A 153 -5.55 -9.27 12.75
C ASN A 153 -4.35 -10.21 12.87
N VAL A 154 -3.37 -9.80 13.67
CA VAL A 154 -2.09 -10.51 13.82
C VAL A 154 -2.31 -11.93 14.36
N ASP A 155 -2.01 -12.92 13.52
CA ASP A 155 -2.10 -14.34 13.84
C ASP A 155 -0.80 -14.91 14.41
N ASP A 156 -0.81 -16.21 14.71
CA ASP A 156 0.36 -16.89 15.28
C ASP A 156 1.52 -17.03 14.26
N SER A 157 1.23 -17.04 12.96
CA SER A 157 2.25 -17.08 11.90
C SER A 157 3.06 -15.78 11.87
N ILE A 158 2.39 -14.63 11.92
CA ILE A 158 3.05 -13.32 11.98
C ILE A 158 3.80 -13.16 13.31
N LYS A 159 3.22 -13.57 14.44
CA LYS A 159 3.92 -13.54 15.74
C LYS A 159 5.17 -14.41 15.74
N ALA A 160 5.12 -15.61 15.15
CA ALA A 160 6.26 -16.49 15.02
C ALA A 160 7.36 -15.86 14.15
N SER A 161 6.97 -15.18 13.07
CA SER A 161 7.90 -14.44 12.20
C SER A 161 8.61 -13.31 12.95
N ILE A 162 7.87 -12.52 13.74
CA ILE A 162 8.44 -11.45 14.60
C ILE A 162 9.40 -12.05 15.63
N THR A 163 8.98 -13.14 16.29
CA THR A 163 9.77 -13.78 17.34
C THR A 163 11.09 -14.30 16.78
N THR A 164 11.04 -15.02 15.67
CA THR A 164 12.24 -15.59 15.01
C THR A 164 13.19 -14.50 14.50
N LEU A 165 12.66 -13.36 14.06
CA LEU A 165 13.47 -12.30 13.45
C LEU A 165 14.06 -11.31 14.47
N LEU A 166 13.33 -10.99 15.54
CA LEU A 166 13.64 -9.87 16.43
C LEU A 166 13.85 -10.27 17.90
N ILE A 167 13.45 -11.48 18.31
CA ILE A 167 13.48 -11.92 19.70
C ILE A 167 14.49 -13.06 19.87
N ASP A 168 14.35 -14.12 19.09
CA ASP A 168 15.17 -15.32 19.24
C ASP A 168 16.47 -15.17 18.45
N PRO A 169 17.65 -15.24 19.11
CA PRO A 169 18.92 -15.22 18.41
C PRO A 169 19.13 -16.52 17.65
N ILE A 170 19.76 -16.43 16.48
CA ILE A 170 20.24 -17.61 15.77
C ILE A 170 21.34 -18.25 16.62
N SER A 171 21.12 -19.50 17.04
CA SER A 171 22.14 -20.26 17.75
C SER A 171 23.30 -20.56 16.79
N VAL A 172 24.52 -20.16 17.20
CA VAL A 172 25.77 -20.35 16.47
C VAL A 172 26.56 -21.50 17.08
#